data_AF-A0A2X4V1Y3-F1
#
_entry.id   AF-A0A2X4V1Y3-F1
#
_cell.length_a   1.000
_cell.length_b   1.000
_cell.length_c   1.000
_cell.angle_alpha   90.00
_cell.angle_beta   90.00
_cell.angle_gamma   90.00
#
_symmetry.space_group_name_H-M   'P 1'
#
loop_
_entity.id
_entity.type
_entity.pdbx_description
1 polymer ?
#
loop_
_entity_poly.entity_id
_entity_poly.type
_entity_poly.pdbx_seq_one_letter_code
_entity_poly.pdbx_strand_id
1 'polypeptide(L)' 'MSAQLILIAGPYRSGTDGDPQRIAANLHHLEQAALEVYQRGHVPVIGEWLALRWRRRPVQPNWGTR' A
#
# COMPACT_ATOMS: atom_id res chain seq x y z
N MET A 1 -5.68 25.74 -7.62
CA MET A 1 -5.17 24.44 -8.08
C MET A 1 -6.24 23.40 -7.81
N SER A 2 -6.59 22.55 -8.78
CA SER A 2 -7.56 21.46 -8.56
C SER A 2 -6.84 20.22 -8.04
N ALA A 3 -7.41 19.54 -7.05
CA ALA A 3 -6.88 18.28 -6.57
C ALA A 3 -7.07 17.20 -7.65
N GLN A 4 -6.03 16.37 -7.85
CA GLN A 4 -6.05 15.27 -8.81
C GLN A 4 -5.83 13.95 -8.08
N LEU A 5 -6.31 12.87 -8.68
CA LEU A 5 -6.01 11.51 -8.24
C LEU A 5 -4.76 11.03 -8.98
N ILE A 6 -3.72 10.63 -8.24
CA ILE A 6 -2.43 10.23 -8.81
C ILE A 6 -2.13 8.79 -8.42
N LEU A 7 -2.00 7.91 -9.42
CA LEU A 7 -1.56 6.54 -9.23
C LEU A 7 -0.03 6.49 -9.17
N ILE A 8 0.50 5.90 -8.10
CA ILE A 8 1.92 5.69 -7.88
C ILE A 8 2.23 4.22 -8.16
N ALA A 9 3.13 4.00 -9.13
CA ALA A 9 3.56 2.68 -9.55
C ALA A 9 5.05 2.49 -9.26
N GLY A 10 5.42 1.26 -8.93
CA GLY A 10 6.81 0.85 -8.76
C GLY A 10 6.92 -0.60 -8.28
N PRO A 11 8.14 -1.10 -8.04
CA PRO A 11 8.33 -2.47 -7.60
C PRO A 11 7.77 -2.64 -6.19
N TYR A 12 6.83 -3.55 -6.00
CA TYR A 12 6.44 -4.02 -4.66
C TYR A 12 7.15 -5.34 -4.33
N ARG A 13 6.89 -6.38 -5.14
CA ARG A 13 7.52 -7.71 -4.99
C ARG A 13 8.66 -7.96 -5.96
N SER A 14 8.69 -7.27 -7.08
CA SER A 14 9.72 -7.47 -8.11
C SER A 14 11.10 -7.13 -7.55
N GLY A 15 12.10 -7.95 -7.88
CA GLY A 15 13.48 -7.74 -7.43
C GLY A 15 13.65 -7.88 -5.91
N THR A 16 12.82 -8.68 -5.23
CA THR A 16 12.95 -8.95 -3.79
C THR A 16 13.32 -10.39 -3.46
N ASP A 17 13.28 -11.30 -4.45
CA ASP A 17 13.48 -12.75 -4.26
C ASP A 17 12.58 -13.36 -3.18
N GLY A 18 11.44 -12.71 -2.89
CA GLY A 18 10.51 -13.12 -1.84
C GLY A 18 10.90 -12.66 -0.43
N ASP A 19 12.01 -11.94 -0.26
CA ASP A 19 12.45 -11.40 1.03
C ASP A 19 11.42 -10.37 1.57
N PRO A 20 10.77 -10.66 2.71
CA PRO A 20 9.79 -9.76 3.30
C PRO A 20 10.34 -8.36 3.63
N GLN A 21 11.63 -8.24 3.98
CA GLN A 21 12.24 -6.95 4.30
C GLN A 21 12.41 -6.08 3.06
N ARG A 22 12.84 -6.69 1.95
CA ARG A 22 12.96 -5.98 0.66
C ARG A 22 11.59 -5.56 0.12
N ILE A 23 10.56 -6.40 0.31
CA ILE A 23 9.17 -6.04 -0.04
C ILE A 23 8.69 -4.85 0.80
N ALA A 24 9.00 -4.83 2.11
CA ALA A 24 8.65 -3.71 2.98
C ALA A 24 9.39 -2.42 2.62
N ALA A 25 10.68 -2.51 2.29
CA ALA A 25 11.48 -1.37 1.84
C ALA A 25 10.94 -0.77 0.53
N ASN A 26 10.56 -1.63 -0.42
CA ASN A 26 9.90 -1.24 -1.66
C ASN A 26 8.57 -0.50 -1.39
N LEU A 27 7.71 -1.03 -0.53
CA LEU A 27 6.47 -0.37 -0.14
C LEU A 27 6.75 0.99 0.52
N HIS A 28 7.74 1.06 1.40
CA HIS A 28 8.12 2.31 2.05
C HIS A 28 8.55 3.39 1.05
N HIS A 29 9.30 3.03 0.00
CA HIS A 29 9.65 3.99 -1.07
C HIS A 29 8.41 4.50 -1.82
N LEU A 30 7.43 3.64 -2.09
CA LEU A 30 6.15 4.07 -2.70
C LEU A 30 5.37 5.02 -1.78
N GLU A 31 5.40 4.76 -0.46
CA GLU A 31 4.76 5.61 0.55
C GLU A 31 5.43 6.98 0.67
N GLN A 32 6.76 7.07 0.53
CA GLN A 32 7.46 8.36 0.47
C GLN A 32 7.02 9.19 -0.75
N ALA A 33 6.91 8.57 -1.93
CA ALA A 33 6.38 9.23 -3.11
C ALA A 33 4.92 9.68 -2.91
N ALA A 34 4.11 8.89 -2.20
CA ALA A 34 2.73 9.25 -1.86
C ALA A 34 2.67 10.48 -0.94
N LEU A 35 3.58 10.59 0.02
CA LEU A 35 3.69 11.75 0.89
C LEU A 35 3.98 13.02 0.09
N GLU A 36 4.90 12.98 -0.87
CA GLU A 36 5.19 14.13 -1.74
C GLU A 36 3.98 14.57 -2.58
N VAL A 37 3.26 13.62 -3.17
CA VAL A 37 2.03 13.89 -3.93
C VAL A 37 0.96 14.53 -3.03
N TYR A 38 0.82 14.01 -1.81
CA TYR A 38 -0.11 14.56 -0.83
C TYR A 38 0.26 15.99 -0.41
N GLN A 39 1.54 16.27 -0.16
CA GLN A 39 2.04 17.61 0.18
C GLN A 39 1.80 18.64 -0.94
N ARG A 40 1.70 18.18 -2.20
CA ARG A 40 1.33 19.02 -3.35
C ARG A 40 -0.17 19.27 -3.48
N GLY A 41 -1.00 18.73 -2.57
CA GLY A 41 -2.46 18.91 -2.57
C GLY A 41 -3.21 17.95 -3.50
N HIS A 42 -2.63 16.79 -3.80
CA HIS A 42 -3.25 15.74 -4.60
C HIS A 42 -3.58 14.50 -3.76
N VAL A 43 -4.43 13.62 -4.29
CA VAL A 43 -4.79 12.35 -3.65
C VAL A 43 -3.92 11.24 -4.23
N PRO A 44 -2.93 10.71 -3.48
CA PRO A 44 -2.12 9.59 -3.93
C PRO A 44 -2.86 8.25 -3.80
N VAL A 45 -2.61 7.34 -4.72
CA VAL A 45 -3.04 5.94 -4.65
C VAL A 45 -1.86 5.04 -5.00
N ILE A 46 -1.54 4.08 -4.14
CA ILE A 46 -0.61 2.99 -4.44
C ILE A 46 -1.44 1.75 -4.76
N GLY A 47 -1.18 1.09 -5.91
CA GLY A 47 -1.96 -0.08 -6.35
C GLY A 47 -1.99 -1.20 -5.30
N GLU A 48 -0.88 -1.40 -4.60
CA GLU A 48 -0.70 -2.36 -3.53
C GLU A 48 -1.63 -2.14 -2.35
N TRP A 49 -2.01 -0.91 -2.00
CA TRP A 49 -2.96 -0.66 -0.92
C TRP A 49 -4.33 -1.29 -1.23
N LEU A 50 -4.74 -1.24 -2.50
CA LEU A 50 -5.97 -1.86 -2.96
C LEU A 50 -5.84 -3.39 -3.01
N ALA A 51 -4.68 -3.90 -3.41
CA ALA A 51 -4.41 -5.34 -3.48
C ALA A 51 -4.26 -5.99 -2.09
N LEU A 52 -3.70 -5.29 -1.11
CA LEU A 52 -3.46 -5.80 0.25
C LEU A 52 -4.71 -5.78 1.12
N ARG A 53 -5.74 -5.00 0.75
CA ARG A 53 -7.02 -4.96 1.45
C ARG A 53 -7.64 -6.35 1.60
N TRP A 54 -7.43 -7.24 0.63
CA TRP A 54 -7.92 -8.62 0.69
C TRP A 54 -7.01 -9.57 1.49
N ARG A 55 -5.70 -9.28 1.60
CA ARG A 55 -4.74 -10.20 2.22
C ARG A 55 -4.77 -10.17 3.74
N ARG A 56 -5.30 -9.11 4.37
CA ARG A 56 -5.68 -9.17 5.79
C ARG A 56 -6.98 -9.96 5.91
N ARG A 57 -6.91 -11.28 6.13
CA ARG A 57 -8.08 -11.99 6.66
C ARG A 57 -8.51 -11.26 7.94
N PRO A 58 -9.75 -10.77 8.05
CA PRO A 58 -10.26 -10.44 9.36
C PRO A 58 -10.18 -11.71 10.19
N VAL A 59 -9.51 -11.64 11.35
CA VAL A 59 -9.73 -12.63 12.41
C VAL A 59 -11.24 -12.70 12.58
N GLN A 60 -11.85 -13.84 12.25
CA GLN A 60 -13.25 -14.06 12.58
C GLN A 60 -13.33 -13.92 14.11
N PRO A 61 -14.20 -13.05 14.64
CA PRO A 61 -14.50 -13.08 16.07
C PRO A 61 -14.99 -14.50 16.36
N ASN A 62 -14.32 -15.19 17.29
CA ASN A 62 -14.84 -16.39 17.90
C ASN A 62 -16.08 -15.97 18.72
N TRP A 63 -17.24 -15.91 18.08
CA TRP A 63 -18.53 -15.86 18.76
C TRP A 63 -18.77 -17.24 19.35
N GLY A 64 -18.05 -17.53 20.44
CA GLY A 64 -18.04 -18.82 21.10
C GLY A 64 -19.44 -19.39 21.20
N THR A 65 -19.60 -20.58 20.65
CA THR A 65 -20.71 -21.48 20.95
C THR A 65 -20.82 -21.62 22.46
N ARG A 66 -21.83 -20.98 23.02
CA ARG A 66 -22.54 -21.43 24.21
C ARG A 66 -23.98 -21.65 23.81
#